data_AF-A0A2D5RZ95-F1
#
_entry.id   AF-A0A2D5RZ95-F1
#
_cell.length_a   1.000
_cell.length_b   1.000
_cell.length_c   1.000
_cell.angle_alpha   90.00
_cell.angle_beta   90.00
_cell.angle_gamma   90.00
#
_symmetry.space_group_name_H-M   'P 1'
#
loop_
_entity.id
_entity.type
_entity.pdbx_description
1 polymer ?
#
loop_
_entity_poly.entity_id
_entity_poly.type
_entity_poly.pdbx_seq_one_letter_code
_entity_poly.pdbx_strand_id
1 'polypeptide(L)' 'MKSRCQLYLLIATAVLLTACSTTPPQYAMEPDYDYIQKVEASSKHSTHAAKIYWVNPPMKRAQSPENQQD' A
#
# COMPACT_ATOMS: atom_id res chain seq x y z
N MET A 1 24.58 25.27 32.63
CA MET A 1 24.21 25.55 31.22
C MET A 1 24.39 24.35 30.29
N LYS A 2 25.44 23.52 30.44
CA LYS A 2 25.69 22.32 29.61
C LYS A 2 24.55 21.29 29.54
N SER A 3 23.88 20.96 30.66
CA SER A 3 22.79 19.95 30.66
C SER A 3 21.52 20.41 29.94
N ARG A 4 21.21 21.72 29.99
CA ARG A 4 20.06 22.29 29.28
C ARG A 4 20.27 22.21 27.77
N CYS A 5 21.50 22.48 27.29
CA CYS A 5 21.86 22.40 25.89
C CYS A 5 21.82 20.94 25.36
N GLN A 6 22.28 19.98 26.17
CA GLN A 6 22.16 18.54 25.90
C GLN A 6 20.69 18.08 25.80
N LEU A 7 19.82 18.60 26.68
CA LEU A 7 18.39 18.29 26.67
C LEU A 7 17.70 18.78 25.39
N TYR A 8 18.01 20.00 24.93
CA TYR A 8 17.44 20.52 23.67
C TYR A 8 17.90 19.71 22.45
N LEU A 9 19.16 19.25 22.42
CA LEU A 9 19.65 18.37 21.37
C LEU A 9 18.95 16.99 21.37
N LEU A 10 18.71 16.42 22.56
CA LEU A 10 18.00 15.15 22.70
C LEU A 10 16.54 15.25 22.23
N ILE A 11 15.86 16.35 22.55
CA ILE A 11 14.46 16.55 22.12
C ILE A 11 14.39 16.70 20.60
N ALA A 12 15.28 17.51 20.00
CA ALA A 12 15.30 17.70 18.55
C ALA A 12 15.59 16.40 17.80
N THR A 13 16.54 15.60 18.29
CA THR A 13 16.86 14.29 17.69
C THR A 13 15.73 13.28 17.85
N ALA A 14 15.06 13.25 19.01
CA ALA A 14 13.88 12.40 19.21
C ALA A 14 12.73 12.76 18.26
N VAL A 15 12.45 14.05 18.05
CA VAL A 15 11.40 14.52 17.13
C VAL A 15 11.73 14.20 15.67
N LEU A 16 12.99 14.36 15.26
CA LEU A 16 13.45 13.99 13.92
C LEU A 16 13.32 12.47 13.67
N LEU A 17 13.63 11.65 14.67
CA LEU A 17 13.53 10.19 14.57
C LEU A 17 12.08 9.70 14.50
N THR A 18 11.17 10.30 15.26
CA THR A 18 9.74 9.92 15.22
C THR A 18 9.07 10.36 13.93
N ALA A 19 9.42 11.54 13.39
CA ALA A 19 8.85 12.06 12.14
C ALA A 19 9.18 11.20 10.90
N CYS A 20 10.33 10.53 10.87
CA CYS A 20 10.69 9.65 9.75
C CYS A 20 10.03 8.26 9.79
N SER A 21 9.45 7.85 10.93
CA SER A 21 8.82 6.52 11.06
C SER A 21 7.35 6.47 10.62
N THR A 22 6.73 7.65 10.44
CA THR A 22 5.29 7.81 10.26
C THR A 22 4.90 8.16 8.84
N THR A 23 5.61 7.64 7.83
CA THR A 23 5.19 7.79 6.43
C THR A 23 4.15 6.72 6.10
N PRO A 24 2.85 7.08 5.99
CA PRO A 24 1.84 6.13 5.57
C PRO A 24 2.17 5.63 4.15
N PRO A 25 1.89 4.36 3.83
CA PRO A 25 2.07 3.86 2.49
C PRO A 25 1.20 4.68 1.52
N GLN A 26 1.84 5.32 0.53
CA GLN A 26 1.14 6.13 -0.47
C GLN A 26 0.16 5.32 -1.32
N TYR A 27 0.36 4.00 -1.38
CA TYR A 27 -0.45 3.08 -2.17
C TYR A 27 -0.82 1.87 -1.33
N ALA A 28 -2.08 1.45 -1.45
CA ALA A 28 -2.53 0.13 -1.03
C ALA A 28 -2.38 -0.84 -2.22
N MET A 29 -1.88 -2.04 -1.95
CA MET A 29 -1.85 -3.11 -2.96
C MET A 29 -3.13 -3.92 -2.81
N GLU A 30 -3.95 -3.94 -3.84
CA GLU A 30 -5.22 -4.66 -3.86
C GLU A 30 -5.31 -5.57 -5.08
N PRO A 31 -6.04 -6.70 -5.00
CA PRO A 31 -6.29 -7.54 -6.17
C PRO A 31 -6.98 -6.76 -7.29
N ASP A 32 -6.54 -6.97 -8.52
CA ASP A 32 -7.17 -6.37 -9.69
C ASP A 32 -8.39 -7.20 -10.12
N TYR A 33 -9.50 -6.99 -9.42
CA TYR A 33 -10.76 -7.71 -9.65
C TYR A 33 -11.31 -7.53 -11.07
N ASP A 34 -11.09 -6.36 -11.69
CA ASP A 34 -11.56 -6.08 -13.06
C ASP A 34 -10.86 -7.00 -14.07
N TYR A 35 -9.55 -7.13 -13.92
CA TYR A 35 -8.76 -8.04 -14.75
C TYR A 35 -9.15 -9.50 -14.50
N ILE A 36 -9.24 -9.91 -13.23
CA ILE A 36 -9.62 -11.27 -12.84
C ILE A 36 -10.96 -11.64 -13.48
N GLN A 37 -11.98 -10.78 -13.33
CA GLN A 37 -13.30 -11.01 -13.89
C GLN A 37 -13.27 -11.11 -15.42
N LYS A 38 -12.47 -10.28 -16.09
CA LYS A 38 -12.34 -10.33 -17.55
C LYS A 38 -11.75 -11.66 -18.03
N VAL A 39 -10.74 -12.18 -17.35
CA VAL A 39 -10.12 -13.48 -17.66
C VAL A 39 -11.07 -14.63 -17.38
N GLU A 40 -11.79 -14.58 -16.26
CA GLU A 40 -12.78 -15.62 -15.92
C GLU A 40 -13.97 -15.62 -16.88
N ALA A 41 -14.46 -14.45 -17.27
CA ALA A 41 -15.54 -14.30 -18.23
C ALA A 41 -15.14 -14.80 -19.63
N SER A 42 -13.91 -14.54 -20.07
CA SER A 42 -13.44 -15.02 -21.38
C SER A 42 -13.31 -16.55 -21.41
N SER A 43 -12.86 -17.16 -20.31
CA SER A 43 -12.82 -18.62 -20.17
C SER A 43 -14.21 -19.24 -20.27
N LYS A 44 -15.22 -18.62 -19.63
CA LYS A 44 -16.60 -19.13 -19.63
C LYS A 44 -17.24 -19.25 -21.01
N HIS A 45 -16.81 -18.43 -21.97
CA HIS A 45 -17.36 -18.41 -23.33
C HIS A 45 -16.47 -19.12 -24.35
N SER A 46 -15.35 -19.70 -23.91
CA SER A 46 -14.48 -20.51 -24.74
C SER A 46 -15.08 -21.90 -24.99
N THR A 47 -14.83 -22.45 -26.18
CA THR A 47 -15.06 -23.88 -26.46
C THR A 47 -14.33 -24.78 -25.47
N HIS A 48 -13.23 -24.29 -24.89
CA HIS A 48 -12.46 -24.93 -23.83
C HIS A 48 -12.61 -24.15 -22.52
N ALA A 49 -13.78 -24.23 -21.89
CA ALA A 49 -14.02 -23.60 -20.60
C ALA A 49 -13.10 -24.21 -19.52
N ALA A 50 -12.25 -23.36 -18.91
CA ALA A 50 -11.32 -23.76 -17.87
C ALA A 50 -11.76 -23.24 -16.50
N LYS A 51 -11.56 -24.06 -15.45
CA LYS A 51 -11.63 -23.61 -14.06
C LYS A 51 -10.32 -22.93 -13.70
N ILE A 52 -10.40 -21.65 -13.35
CA ILE A 52 -9.22 -20.83 -13.05
C ILE A 52 -9.05 -20.77 -11.53
N TYR A 53 -7.81 -20.97 -11.08
CA TYR A 53 -7.42 -20.84 -9.68
C TYR A 53 -6.22 -19.90 -9.58
N TRP A 54 -6.38 -18.81 -8.84
CA TRP A 54 -5.34 -17.81 -8.65
C TRP A 54 -4.51 -18.14 -7.41
N VAL A 55 -3.30 -18.66 -7.61
CA VAL A 55 -2.34 -18.87 -6.51
C VAL A 55 -1.64 -17.56 -6.13
N ASN A 56 -1.44 -16.68 -7.12
CA ASN A 56 -0.97 -15.31 -6.93
C ASN A 56 -1.79 -14.39 -7.84
N PRO A 57 -2.88 -13.77 -7.34
CA PRO A 57 -3.74 -12.93 -8.16
C PRO A 57 -2.99 -11.68 -8.64
N PRO A 58 -3.35 -11.13 -9.81
CA PRO A 58 -2.82 -9.86 -10.26
C PRO A 58 -3.20 -8.76 -9.26
N MET A 59 -2.23 -7.91 -8.93
CA MET A 59 -2.38 -6.83 -7.96
C MET A 59 -2.27 -5.48 -8.67
N LYS A 60 -3.08 -4.52 -8.23
CA LYS A 60 -3.00 -3.11 -8.65
C LYS A 60 -2.69 -2.20 -7.46
N ARG A 61 -2.08 -1.06 -7.76
CA ARG A 61 -1.88 0.02 -6.78
C ARG A 61 -3.15 0.85 -6.71
N ALA A 62 -3.84 0.79 -5.58
CA ALA A 62 -4.89 1.73 -5.23
C ALA A 62 -4.27 2.91 -4.47
N GLN A 63 -4.77 4.13 -4.69
CA GLN A 63 -4.42 5.25 -3.83
C GLN A 63 -4.95 4.97 -2.43
N SER A 64 -4.11 5.16 -1.41
CA SER A 64 -4.56 5.00 -0.02
C SER A 64 -5.65 6.04 0.28
N PRO A 65 -6.77 5.68 0.94
CA PRO A 65 -7.86 6.60 1.25
C PRO A 65 -7.42 7.81 2.09
N GLU A 66 -6.28 7.72 2.79
CA GLU A 66 -5.67 8.82 3.52
C GLU A 66 -5.14 9.96 2.62
N ASN A 67 -4.87 9.68 1.34
CA ASN A 67 -4.45 10.68 0.34
C ASN A 67 -5.61 11.20 -0.53
N GLN A 68 -6.87 10.87 -0.21
CA GLN A 68 -8.05 11.37 -0.94
C GLN A 68 -8.69 12.61 -0.30
N GLN A 69 -8.03 13.20 0.70
CA GLN A 69 -8.48 14.42 1.36
C GLN A 69 -7.70 15.63 0.83
N ASP A 70 -8.07 16.06 -0.39
CA ASP A 70 -7.82 17.39 -0.95
C ASP A 70 -9.17 17.96 -1.46
#